data_AF-A0A519RPD1-F1
#
_entry.id   AF-A0A519RPD1-F1
#
_cell.length_a   1.000
_cell.length_b   1.000
_cell.length_c   1.000
_cell.angle_alpha   90.00
_cell.angle_beta   90.00
_cell.angle_gamma   90.00
#
_symmetry.space_group_name_H-M   'P 1'
#
loop_
_entity.id
_entity.type
_entity.pdbx_description
1 polymer ?
#
loop_
_entity_poly.entity_id
_entity_poly.type
_entity_poly.pdbx_seq_one_letter_code
_entity_poly.pdbx_strand_id
1 'polypeptide(L)' 'MRTLKFGGTSVADAQNIKLVLDIIKNKSQDSQLTVVVSAFSGVTDLLLEASSKA' A
#
# COMPACT_ATOMS: atom_id res chain seq x y z
N MET A 1 9.55 -13.33 -12.19
CA MET A 1 8.65 -12.21 -11.88
C MET A 1 8.06 -12.45 -10.50
N ARG A 2 8.15 -11.46 -9.59
CA ARG A 2 7.70 -11.58 -8.21
C ARG A 2 6.70 -10.46 -7.87
N THR A 3 5.74 -10.75 -7.00
CA THR A 3 4.74 -9.77 -6.56
C THR A 3 4.81 -9.57 -5.04
N LEU A 4 4.77 -8.32 -4.58
CA LEU A 4 4.58 -7.96 -3.17
C LEU A 4 3.27 -7.20 -3.02
N LYS A 5 2.53 -7.50 -1.94
CA LYS A 5 1.29 -6.79 -1.59
C LYS A 5 1.41 -6.14 -0.22
N PHE A 6 1.06 -4.86 -0.14
CA PHE A 6 1.01 -4.09 1.12
C PHE A 6 -0.44 -3.70 1.43
N GLY A 7 -0.89 -3.97 2.66
CA GLY A 7 -2.24 -3.61 3.12
C GLY A 7 -2.34 -2.16 3.58
N GLY A 8 -3.56 -1.69 3.87
CA GLY A 8 -3.80 -0.28 4.21
C GLY A 8 -3.06 0.18 5.47
N THR A 9 -2.84 -0.70 6.44
CA THR A 9 -2.01 -0.42 7.63
C THR A 9 -0.53 -0.28 7.29
N SER A 10 -0.04 -1.08 6.35
CA SER A 10 1.35 -1.01 5.85
C SER A 10 1.65 0.28 5.09
N VAL A 11 0.62 0.99 4.62
CA VAL A 11 0.74 2.28 3.92
C VAL A 11 -0.01 3.39 4.64
N ALA A 12 -0.32 3.23 5.93
CA ALA A 12 -1.23 4.13 6.66
C ALA A 12 -0.75 5.59 6.73
N ASP A 13 0.56 5.80 6.74
CA ASP A 13 1.18 7.11 6.87
C ASP A 13 2.55 7.16 6.16
N ALA A 14 3.15 8.36 6.17
CA ALA A 14 4.44 8.61 5.52
C ALA A 14 5.61 7.82 6.12
N GLN A 15 5.57 7.47 7.41
CA GLN A 15 6.63 6.66 8.03
C GLN A 15 6.53 5.21 7.52
N ASN A 16 5.33 4.64 7.51
CA ASN A 16 5.10 3.28 7.01
C ASN A 16 5.41 3.17 5.52
N ILE A 17 5.07 4.18 4.72
CA ILE A 17 5.44 4.23 3.30
C ILE A 17 6.96 4.20 3.11
N LYS A 18 7.74 4.91 3.93
CA LYS A 18 9.22 4.85 3.84
C LYS A 18 9.75 3.44 4.10
N LEU A 19 9.23 2.75 5.12
CA LEU A 19 9.60 1.36 5.41
C LEU A 19 9.25 0.43 4.24
N VAL A 20 8.06 0.60 3.64
CA VAL A 20 7.65 -0.16 2.44
C VAL A 20 8.58 0.10 1.26
N LEU A 21 8.97 1.36 1.03
CA LEU A 21 9.90 1.72 -0.04
C LEU A 21 11.27 1.05 0.14
N ASP A 22 11.77 0.97 1.38
CA ASP A 22 13.04 0.30 1.66
C ASP A 22 12.96 -1.22 1.39
N ILE A 23 11.83 -1.86 1.71
CA ILE A 23 11.59 -3.27 1.35
C ILE A 23 11.59 -3.44 -0.18
N ILE A 24 10.86 -2.58 -0.90
CA ILE A 24 10.75 -2.64 -2.36
C ILE A 24 12.11 -2.45 -3.03
N LYS A 25 12.87 -1.42 -2.63
CA LYS A 25 14.20 -1.13 -3.20
C LYS A 25 15.17 -2.30 -3.07
N ASN A 26 15.13 -2.98 -1.92
CA ASN A 26 15.97 -4.15 -1.68
C ASN A 26 15.52 -5.35 -2.54
N LYS A 27 14.21 -5.59 -2.65
CA LYS A 27 13.68 -6.75 -3.39
C LYS A 27 13.66 -6.57 -4.91
N SER A 28 13.67 -5.34 -5.40
CA SER A 28 13.71 -5.06 -6.84
C SER A 28 15.08 -5.29 -7.47
N GLN A 29 16.15 -5.46 -6.69
CA GLN A 29 17.49 -5.74 -7.22
C GLN A 29 17.60 -7.16 -7.82
N ASP A 30 16.87 -8.12 -7.25
CA ASP A 30 17.02 -9.53 -7.62
C ASP A 30 16.29 -9.87 -8.93
N SER A 31 15.13 -9.25 -9.18
CA SER A 31 14.30 -9.52 -10.35
C SER A 31 13.20 -8.47 -10.52
N GLN A 32 12.54 -8.47 -11.69
CA GLN A 32 11.37 -7.63 -11.94
C GLN A 32 10.28 -7.88 -10.90
N LEU A 33 9.89 -6.79 -10.23
CA LEU A 33 8.99 -6.77 -9.09
C LEU A 33 7.71 -6.00 -9.44
N THR A 34 6.56 -6.62 -9.21
CA THR A 34 5.25 -5.96 -9.22
C THR A 34 4.84 -5.65 -7.78
N VAL A 35 4.34 -4.44 -7.55
CA VAL A 35 3.87 -4.02 -6.22
C VAL A 35 2.39 -3.68 -6.29
N VAL A 36 1.62 -4.29 -5.40
CA VAL A 36 0.18 -4.02 -5.23
C VAL A 36 -0.03 -3.37 -3.87
N VAL A 37 -0.77 -2.27 -3.84
CA VAL A 37 -1.11 -1.57 -2.59
C VAL A 37 -2.62 -1.47 -2.43
N SER A 38 -3.08 -1.60 -1.20
CA SER A 38 -4.43 -1.17 -0.83
C SER A 38 -4.47 0.37 -0.70
N ALA A 39 -5.67 0.96 -0.63
CA ALA A 39 -5.83 2.33 -0.16
C ALA A 39 -5.31 2.47 1.29
N PHE A 40 -5.05 3.70 1.73
CA PHE A 40 -4.65 3.97 3.11
C PHE A 40 -5.71 3.48 4.10
N SER A 41 -5.26 3.09 5.30
CA SER A 41 -6.13 2.53 6.34
C SER A 41 -7.35 3.43 6.58
N GLY A 42 -8.56 2.86 6.50
CA GLY A 42 -9.83 3.56 6.71
C GLY A 42 -10.32 4.44 5.54
N VAL A 43 -9.53 4.69 4.51
CA VAL A 43 -9.95 5.56 3.39
C VAL A 43 -11.07 4.92 2.55
N THR A 44 -11.00 3.62 2.30
CA THR A 44 -12.08 2.92 1.59
C THR A 44 -13.40 3.01 2.36
N ASP A 45 -13.35 2.82 3.68
CA ASP A 45 -14.54 2.91 4.54
C ASP A 45 -15.11 4.33 4.55
N LEU A 46 -14.25 5.35 4.62
CA LEU A 46 -14.65 6.75 4.53
C LEU A 46 -15.34 7.07 3.20
N LEU A 47 -14.84 6.53 2.09
CA LEU A 47 -15.46 6.71 0.77
C LEU A 47 -16.84 6.03 0.69
N LEU A 48 -16.98 4.83 1.26
CA LEU A 48 -18.26 4.12 1.34
C LEU A 48 -19.26 4.88 2.21
N GLU A 49 -18.82 5.41 3.35
CA GLU A 49 -19.64 6.24 4.23
C GLU A 49 -20.10 7.52 3.53
N ALA A 50 -19.19 8.21 2.84
CA ALA A 50 -19.52 9.40 2.07
C ALA A 50 -20.53 9.10 0.95
N SER A 51 -20.34 8.00 0.23
CA SER A 51 -21.27 7.56 -0.82
C SER A 51 -22.65 7.22 -0.28
N SER A 52 -22.75 6.71 0.96
CA SER A 52 -24.04 6.33 1.57
C SER A 52 -24.81 7.53 2.13
N LYS A 53 -24.16 8.70 2.28
CA LYS A 53 -24.76 9.94 2.80
C LYS A 53 -25.16 10.93 1.70
N ALA A 54 -24.85 10.63 0.44
CA ALA A 54 -25.22 11.43 -0.74
C ALA A 54 -26.59 10.98 -1.29
#